data_AF-A0A7K5H4B8-F1
#
_entry.id   AF-A0A7K5H4B8-F1
#
_cell.length_a   1.000
_cell.length_b   1.000
_cell.length_c   1.000
_cell.angle_alpha   90.00
_cell.angle_beta   90.00
_cell.angle_gamma   90.00
#
_symmetry.space_group_name_H-M   'P 1'
#
loop_
_entity.id
_entity.type
_entity.pdbx_description
1 polymer ?
#
loop_
_entity_poly.entity_id
_entity_poly.type
_entity_poly.pdbx_seq_one_letter_code
_entity_poly.pdbx_strand_id
1 'polypeptide(L)'
;PGRILPPLLLLLPLLPLSLAGPCSPQPNVTRFVCTEPTLTAFPTGLPPTTLAVSVEFTALAALRPTALAGLPRLQELHLSSNRLSTLPETILHPVPTLRVLDLTDNLLADLPATIFAGTHRLQHLVLQGNRLRALRPTWFRHLPRLRWLNLAANALAEVPPAIFHPLHSLRSLDLSRNRLASLAPDALAGLRALERLDLEGNRLATLPPTAFAPTPTLRLLFLRDNELRVLPAGIFIPLRQLRILDLARNRLRALELPPRPPGPVLDLDISGNPWSCECRLLALLRRAAPRLTATRDTLCASPARHRGQEVAAVSQAGDRGC
;
A
#
# COMPACT_ATOMS: atom_id res chain seq x y z
N PRO A 1 -60.41 -57.33 6.54
CA PRO A 1 -60.80 -56.62 5.30
C PRO A 1 -61.56 -55.32 5.64
N GLY A 2 -60.95 -54.19 5.92
CA GLY A 2 -59.88 -53.48 5.22
C GLY A 2 -60.27 -52.00 5.36
N ARG A 3 -59.88 -51.37 6.47
CA ARG A 3 -60.18 -49.96 6.78
C ARG A 3 -59.29 -49.06 5.93
N ILE A 4 -59.91 -48.13 5.19
CA ILE A 4 -59.25 -47.14 4.33
C ILE A 4 -58.77 -45.99 5.22
N LEU A 5 -57.45 -45.80 5.31
CA LEU A 5 -56.80 -44.61 5.86
C LEU A 5 -56.75 -43.49 4.79
N PRO A 6 -56.80 -42.20 5.17
CA PRO A 6 -56.60 -41.10 4.25
C PRO A 6 -55.11 -40.95 3.85
N PRO A 7 -54.80 -40.33 2.70
CA PRO A 7 -53.44 -40.27 2.18
C PRO A 7 -52.57 -39.34 3.04
N LEU A 8 -51.39 -39.86 3.42
CA LEU A 8 -50.31 -39.09 4.03
C LEU A 8 -49.93 -37.91 3.12
N LEU A 9 -49.97 -36.70 3.68
CA LEU A 9 -49.20 -35.58 3.17
C LEU A 9 -47.72 -35.97 3.15
N LEU A 10 -47.10 -36.00 1.97
CA LEU A 10 -45.65 -35.95 1.84
C LEU A 10 -45.18 -34.61 2.41
N LEU A 11 -44.64 -34.63 3.62
CA LEU A 11 -43.70 -33.61 4.09
C LEU A 11 -42.44 -33.72 3.24
N LEU A 12 -42.35 -32.89 2.20
CA LEU A 12 -41.07 -32.51 1.60
C LEU A 12 -40.16 -32.01 2.73
N PRO A 13 -38.89 -32.45 2.80
CA PRO A 13 -37.96 -31.90 3.77
C PRO A 13 -37.79 -30.42 3.41
N LEU A 14 -38.15 -29.55 4.34
CA LEU A 14 -37.80 -28.15 4.32
C LEU A 14 -36.30 -28.07 4.04
N LEU A 15 -35.94 -27.60 2.84
CA LEU A 15 -34.60 -27.06 2.62
C LEU A 15 -34.32 -26.09 3.77
N PRO A 16 -33.15 -26.15 4.43
CA PRO A 16 -32.85 -25.20 5.48
C PRO A 16 -32.94 -23.81 4.86
N LEU A 17 -33.72 -22.98 5.54
CA LEU A 17 -34.07 -21.63 5.16
C LEU A 17 -32.90 -20.92 4.46
N SER A 18 -33.20 -20.38 3.29
CA SER A 18 -32.52 -19.22 2.72
C SER A 18 -31.96 -18.36 3.85
N LEU A 19 -30.62 -18.24 3.92
CA LEU A 19 -29.95 -17.15 4.60
C LEU A 19 -30.38 -15.84 3.90
N ALA A 20 -31.62 -15.40 4.13
CA ALA A 20 -32.08 -14.06 3.84
C ALA A 20 -31.51 -13.09 4.88
N GLY A 21 -30.24 -13.29 5.22
CA GLY A 21 -29.44 -12.35 5.97
C GLY A 21 -28.76 -11.38 4.99
N PRO A 22 -28.22 -10.26 5.49
CA PRO A 22 -27.53 -9.25 4.69
C PRO A 22 -26.23 -9.75 4.02
N CYS A 23 -25.93 -11.05 4.11
CA CYS A 23 -24.72 -11.68 3.65
C CYS A 23 -25.04 -12.84 2.71
N SER A 24 -24.54 -12.77 1.48
CA SER A 24 -24.66 -13.84 0.50
C SER A 24 -23.46 -14.79 0.60
N PRO A 25 -23.68 -16.10 0.76
CA PRO A 25 -22.60 -17.08 0.66
C PRO A 25 -22.10 -17.15 -0.79
N GLN A 26 -20.78 -17.28 -0.95
CA GLN A 26 -20.13 -17.54 -2.24
C GLN A 26 -20.15 -19.05 -2.55
N PRO A 27 -19.85 -19.49 -3.79
CA PRO A 27 -20.05 -20.87 -4.26
C PRO A 27 -19.46 -21.98 -3.38
N ASN A 28 -18.43 -21.68 -2.59
CA ASN A 28 -17.76 -22.62 -1.70
C ASN A 28 -18.25 -22.60 -0.24
N VAL A 29 -19.31 -21.85 0.10
CA VAL A 29 -19.97 -21.72 1.43
C VAL A 29 -19.01 -21.40 2.60
N THR A 30 -17.78 -21.00 2.30
CA THR A 30 -16.70 -20.65 3.23
C THR A 30 -16.30 -19.18 3.10
N ARG A 31 -16.91 -18.47 2.16
CA ARG A 31 -16.72 -17.04 1.94
C ARG A 31 -18.08 -16.36 1.96
N PHE A 32 -18.19 -15.29 2.73
CA PHE A 32 -19.43 -14.54 2.91
C PHE A 32 -19.20 -13.08 2.54
N VAL A 33 -20.10 -12.52 1.74
CA VAL A 33 -20.04 -11.14 1.28
C VAL A 33 -21.31 -10.42 1.74
N CYS A 34 -21.14 -9.33 2.46
CA CYS A 34 -22.20 -8.51 3.02
C CYS A 34 -22.00 -7.07 2.55
N THR A 35 -22.85 -6.61 1.64
CA THR A 35 -22.75 -5.27 1.02
C THR A 35 -24.03 -4.45 1.19
N GLU A 36 -24.92 -4.89 2.07
CA GLU A 36 -26.17 -4.20 2.37
C GLU A 36 -25.88 -2.85 3.05
N PRO A 37 -26.20 -1.70 2.42
CA PRO A 37 -25.79 -0.38 2.94
C PRO A 37 -26.39 -0.05 4.32
N THR A 38 -27.53 -0.67 4.65
CA THR A 38 -28.22 -0.49 5.94
C THR A 38 -27.59 -1.30 7.08
N LEU A 39 -26.61 -2.17 6.79
CA LEU A 39 -25.95 -3.00 7.79
C LEU A 39 -25.12 -2.15 8.74
N THR A 40 -25.51 -2.15 10.02
CA THR A 40 -24.87 -1.36 11.09
C THR A 40 -24.08 -2.20 12.10
N ALA A 41 -24.22 -3.52 12.04
CA ALA A 41 -23.58 -4.47 12.93
C ALA A 41 -22.95 -5.62 12.15
N PHE A 42 -21.85 -6.16 12.67
CA PHE A 42 -21.17 -7.30 12.06
C PHE A 42 -22.09 -8.54 12.05
N PRO A 43 -22.15 -9.30 10.94
CA PRO A 43 -23.06 -10.43 10.80
C PRO A 43 -22.79 -11.55 11.81
N THR A 44 -23.86 -12.13 12.33
CA THR A 44 -23.83 -13.26 13.27
C THR A 44 -24.22 -14.58 12.59
N GLY A 45 -23.88 -15.71 13.21
CA GLY A 45 -24.29 -17.04 12.70
C GLY A 45 -23.45 -17.58 11.54
N LEU A 46 -22.29 -16.98 11.29
CA LEU A 46 -21.32 -17.47 10.31
C LEU A 46 -20.75 -18.84 10.74
N PRO A 47 -20.63 -19.83 9.83
CA PRO A 47 -20.11 -21.15 10.17
C PRO A 47 -18.64 -21.11 10.66
N PRO A 48 -18.22 -22.02 11.57
CA PRO A 48 -16.83 -22.08 12.04
C PRO A 48 -15.82 -22.51 10.97
N THR A 49 -16.30 -23.03 9.83
CA THR A 49 -15.51 -23.37 8.64
C THR A 49 -15.20 -22.16 7.75
N THR A 50 -15.75 -20.98 8.06
CA THR A 50 -15.56 -19.75 7.29
C THR A 50 -14.08 -19.39 7.16
N LEU A 51 -13.66 -19.12 5.93
CA LEU A 51 -12.30 -18.72 5.56
C LEU A 51 -12.21 -17.24 5.19
N ALA A 52 -13.28 -16.63 4.67
CA ALA A 52 -13.30 -15.21 4.33
C ALA A 52 -14.63 -14.56 4.68
N VAL A 53 -14.57 -13.34 5.21
CA VAL A 53 -15.74 -12.48 5.43
C VAL A 53 -15.45 -11.10 4.84
N SER A 54 -16.32 -10.66 3.94
CA SER A 54 -16.36 -9.30 3.40
C SER A 54 -17.58 -8.59 3.96
N VAL A 55 -17.38 -7.49 4.67
CA VAL A 55 -18.42 -6.54 5.06
C VAL A 55 -18.01 -5.18 4.54
N GLU A 56 -18.52 -4.80 3.37
CA GLU A 56 -17.99 -3.67 2.60
C GLU A 56 -19.10 -2.72 2.17
N PHE A 57 -18.80 -1.43 2.08
CA PHE A 57 -19.76 -0.39 1.68
C PHE A 57 -21.00 -0.33 2.58
N THR A 58 -20.84 -0.55 3.88
CA THR A 58 -21.94 -0.56 4.85
C THR A 58 -21.83 0.58 5.87
N ALA A 59 -22.79 0.66 6.80
CA ALA A 59 -22.81 1.64 7.88
C ALA A 59 -22.19 1.12 9.18
N LEU A 60 -21.39 0.05 9.14
CA LEU A 60 -20.75 -0.56 10.30
C LEU A 60 -19.83 0.44 11.02
N ALA A 61 -20.24 0.86 12.22
CA ALA A 61 -19.52 1.88 13.00
C ALA A 61 -18.66 1.30 14.13
N ALA A 62 -18.96 0.08 14.58
CA ALA A 62 -18.23 -0.58 15.65
C ALA A 62 -18.29 -2.12 15.53
N LEU A 63 -17.25 -2.79 16.03
CA LEU A 63 -17.23 -4.24 16.22
C LEU A 63 -17.40 -4.57 17.70
N ARG A 64 -18.23 -5.57 18.01
CA ARG A 64 -18.24 -6.15 19.35
C ARG A 64 -16.95 -6.95 19.56
N PRO A 65 -16.35 -6.98 20.77
CA PRO A 65 -15.11 -7.74 21.02
C PRO A 65 -15.21 -9.23 20.65
N THR A 66 -16.42 -9.80 20.73
CA THR A 66 -16.71 -11.21 20.43
C THR A 66 -17.16 -11.45 18.98
N ALA A 67 -17.15 -10.44 18.11
CA ALA A 67 -17.71 -10.58 16.76
C ALA A 67 -17.02 -11.68 15.91
N LEU A 68 -15.75 -12.01 16.23
CA LEU A 68 -14.99 -13.06 15.54
C LEU A 68 -14.85 -14.36 16.37
N ALA A 69 -15.49 -14.46 17.54
CA ALA A 69 -15.26 -15.54 18.53
C ALA A 69 -15.69 -16.95 18.09
N GLY A 70 -16.24 -17.12 16.89
CA GLY A 70 -16.64 -18.42 16.30
C GLY A 70 -15.95 -18.76 14.98
N LEU A 71 -14.92 -18.00 14.55
CA LEU A 71 -14.33 -18.12 13.21
C LEU A 71 -12.84 -18.52 13.25
N PRO A 72 -12.46 -19.64 13.89
CA PRO A 72 -11.05 -19.97 14.15
C PRO A 72 -10.21 -20.19 12.88
N ARG A 73 -10.87 -20.45 11.74
CA ARG A 73 -10.25 -20.70 10.43
C ARG A 73 -10.23 -19.47 9.52
N LEU A 74 -10.67 -18.30 10.00
CA LEU A 74 -10.74 -17.09 9.19
C LEU A 74 -9.35 -16.67 8.70
N GLN A 75 -9.19 -16.58 7.38
CA GLN A 75 -7.96 -16.18 6.71
C GLN A 75 -8.05 -14.78 6.13
N GLU A 76 -9.24 -14.33 5.74
CA GLU A 76 -9.46 -13.03 5.11
C GLU A 76 -10.61 -12.30 5.79
N LEU A 77 -10.35 -11.07 6.23
CA LEU A 77 -11.35 -10.19 6.80
C LEU A 77 -11.27 -8.85 6.08
N HIS A 78 -12.32 -8.54 5.31
CA HIS A 78 -12.45 -7.28 4.59
C HIS A 78 -13.57 -6.47 5.21
N LEU A 79 -13.23 -5.27 5.67
CA LEU A 79 -14.10 -4.32 6.36
C LEU A 79 -14.03 -2.95 5.67
N SER A 80 -13.80 -2.92 4.36
CA SER A 80 -13.56 -1.71 3.59
C SER A 80 -14.80 -0.81 3.51
N SER A 81 -14.62 0.50 3.34
CA SER A 81 -15.71 1.46 3.14
C SER A 81 -16.81 1.38 4.21
N ASN A 82 -16.40 1.43 5.48
CA ASN A 82 -17.28 1.43 6.65
C ASN A 82 -17.06 2.69 7.50
N ARG A 83 -17.60 2.72 8.72
CA ARG A 83 -17.53 3.87 9.63
C ARG A 83 -16.75 3.55 10.92
N LEU A 84 -15.85 2.57 10.87
CA LEU A 84 -15.09 2.14 12.05
C LEU A 84 -14.15 3.26 12.50
N SER A 85 -14.36 3.76 13.72
CA SER A 85 -13.51 4.78 14.33
C SER A 85 -12.48 4.18 15.30
N THR A 86 -12.77 3.00 15.85
CA THR A 86 -11.90 2.22 16.72
C THR A 86 -12.09 0.72 16.46
N LEU A 87 -11.14 -0.09 16.92
CA LEU A 87 -11.26 -1.54 16.98
C LEU A 87 -11.13 -1.98 18.45
N PRO A 88 -11.90 -2.99 18.91
CA PRO A 88 -11.66 -3.59 20.22
C PRO A 88 -10.27 -4.22 20.27
N GLU A 89 -9.58 -4.09 21.41
CA GLU A 89 -8.19 -4.53 21.56
C GLU A 89 -7.97 -6.02 21.23
N THR A 90 -8.93 -6.86 21.61
CA THR A 90 -8.84 -8.32 21.50
C THR A 90 -9.56 -8.90 20.29
N ILE A 91 -10.07 -8.07 19.37
CA ILE A 91 -10.96 -8.53 18.28
C ILE A 91 -10.31 -9.59 17.39
N LEU A 92 -8.99 -9.54 17.19
CA LEU A 92 -8.26 -10.48 16.33
C LEU A 92 -7.75 -11.73 17.08
N HIS A 93 -7.86 -11.79 18.41
CA HIS A 93 -7.36 -12.94 19.20
C HIS A 93 -7.99 -14.28 18.80
N PRO A 94 -9.30 -14.37 18.47
CA PRO A 94 -9.92 -15.63 18.06
C PRO A 94 -9.53 -16.11 16.66
N VAL A 95 -8.83 -15.29 15.86
CA VAL A 95 -8.53 -15.55 14.44
C VAL A 95 -7.02 -15.59 14.15
N PRO A 96 -6.25 -16.50 14.79
CA PRO A 96 -4.79 -16.56 14.62
C PRO A 96 -4.36 -17.02 13.21
N THR A 97 -5.31 -17.49 12.39
CA THR A 97 -5.07 -17.93 11.02
C THR A 97 -5.14 -16.82 9.98
N LEU A 98 -5.50 -15.59 10.40
CA LEU A 98 -5.70 -14.43 9.53
C LEU A 98 -4.44 -14.11 8.71
N ARG A 99 -4.66 -13.90 7.41
CA ARG A 99 -3.64 -13.59 6.39
C ARG A 99 -3.88 -12.23 5.76
N VAL A 100 -5.14 -11.83 5.58
CA VAL A 100 -5.53 -10.55 4.98
C VAL A 100 -6.46 -9.82 5.94
N LEU A 101 -6.11 -8.58 6.25
CA LEU A 101 -6.97 -7.64 6.94
C LEU A 101 -7.06 -6.36 6.10
N ASP A 102 -8.27 -6.09 5.61
CA ASP A 102 -8.58 -4.86 4.87
C ASP A 102 -9.51 -3.97 5.70
N LEU A 103 -9.03 -2.78 6.02
CA LEU A 103 -9.72 -1.73 6.76
C LEU A 103 -9.78 -0.42 5.95
N THR A 104 -9.68 -0.52 4.62
CA THR A 104 -9.68 0.63 3.70
C THR A 104 -10.87 1.54 3.92
N ASP A 105 -10.68 2.85 3.78
CA ASP A 105 -11.74 3.86 3.82
C ASP A 105 -12.65 3.73 5.05
N ASN A 106 -12.03 3.79 6.22
CA ASN A 106 -12.68 3.86 7.53
C ASN A 106 -12.28 5.17 8.25
N LEU A 107 -12.64 5.29 9.53
CA LEU A 107 -12.43 6.51 10.32
C LEU A 107 -11.35 6.33 11.40
N LEU A 108 -10.48 5.33 11.27
CA LEU A 108 -9.52 4.93 12.30
C LEU A 108 -8.45 6.01 12.49
N ALA A 109 -8.32 6.52 13.72
CA ALA A 109 -7.30 7.51 14.08
C ALA A 109 -6.05 6.89 14.74
N ASP A 110 -6.22 5.72 15.36
CA ASP A 110 -5.17 4.91 16.00
C ASP A 110 -5.65 3.44 15.98
N LEU A 111 -4.76 2.49 16.31
CA LEU A 111 -5.08 1.08 16.50
C LEU A 111 -4.62 0.64 17.90
N PRO A 112 -5.36 -0.23 18.60
CA PRO A 112 -4.94 -0.74 19.90
C PRO A 112 -3.54 -1.36 19.85
N ALA A 113 -2.74 -1.15 20.91
CA ALA A 113 -1.33 -1.52 20.91
C ALA A 113 -1.10 -3.03 20.67
N THR A 114 -2.00 -3.88 21.18
CA THR A 114 -1.88 -5.34 21.12
C THR A 114 -2.73 -5.99 20.03
N ILE A 115 -3.35 -5.20 19.15
CA ILE A 115 -4.32 -5.68 18.13
C ILE A 115 -3.78 -6.85 17.28
N PHE A 116 -2.47 -6.84 16.98
CA PHE A 116 -1.80 -7.85 16.15
C PHE A 116 -1.01 -8.92 16.94
N ALA A 117 -1.14 -8.95 18.27
CA ALA A 117 -0.35 -9.86 19.12
C ALA A 117 -0.57 -11.35 18.78
N GLY A 118 -1.76 -11.74 18.32
CA GLY A 118 -2.10 -13.13 17.96
C GLY A 118 -2.04 -13.46 16.46
N THR A 119 -1.79 -12.48 15.58
CA THR A 119 -1.93 -12.64 14.12
C THR A 119 -0.59 -12.76 13.38
N HIS A 120 0.28 -13.66 13.83
CA HIS A 120 1.62 -13.86 13.26
C HIS A 120 1.65 -14.35 11.80
N ARG A 121 0.50 -14.78 11.28
CA ARG A 121 0.33 -15.26 9.90
C ARG A 121 -0.11 -14.16 8.93
N LEU A 122 -0.36 -12.93 9.42
CA LEU A 122 -0.81 -11.84 8.59
C LEU A 122 0.22 -11.54 7.50
N GLN A 123 -0.25 -11.45 6.27
CA GLN A 123 0.54 -11.20 5.07
C GLN A 123 0.18 -9.84 4.48
N HIS A 124 -1.11 -9.49 4.44
CA HIS A 124 -1.59 -8.23 3.87
C HIS A 124 -2.33 -7.43 4.94
N LEU A 125 -1.90 -6.19 5.14
CA LEU A 125 -2.56 -5.22 6.01
C LEU A 125 -2.84 -3.96 5.21
N VAL A 126 -4.12 -3.63 5.03
CA VAL A 126 -4.58 -2.48 4.27
C VAL A 126 -5.31 -1.52 5.22
N LEU A 127 -4.74 -0.34 5.41
CA LEU A 127 -5.22 0.74 6.28
C LEU A 127 -5.41 2.04 5.47
N GLN A 128 -5.48 1.94 4.14
CA GLN A 128 -5.64 3.07 3.24
C GLN A 128 -6.86 3.91 3.62
N GLY A 129 -6.79 5.23 3.42
CA GLY A 129 -7.99 6.08 3.50
C GLY A 129 -8.56 6.22 4.91
N ASN A 130 -7.71 6.06 5.93
CA ASN A 130 -8.09 6.26 7.33
C ASN A 130 -7.61 7.64 7.83
N ARG A 131 -7.62 7.85 9.15
CA ARG A 131 -7.24 9.10 9.82
C ARG A 131 -5.99 8.95 10.67
N LEU A 132 -5.14 7.97 10.38
CA LEU A 132 -3.93 7.68 11.16
C LEU A 132 -2.97 8.87 11.09
N ARG A 133 -2.53 9.34 12.27
CA ARG A 133 -1.59 10.48 12.38
C ARG A 133 -0.17 10.07 12.74
N ALA A 134 -0.01 8.91 13.38
CA ALA A 134 1.27 8.38 13.81
C ALA A 134 1.28 6.86 13.66
N LEU A 135 2.48 6.30 13.46
CA LEU A 135 2.71 4.86 13.47
C LEU A 135 3.19 4.43 14.85
N ARG A 136 2.67 3.31 15.38
CA ARG A 136 3.13 2.75 16.66
C ARG A 136 4.03 1.53 16.41
N PRO A 137 5.21 1.43 17.02
CA PRO A 137 6.08 0.25 16.87
C PRO A 137 5.42 -1.07 17.27
N THR A 138 4.47 -1.02 18.21
CA THR A 138 3.70 -2.17 18.68
C THR A 138 2.89 -2.84 17.57
N TRP A 139 2.45 -2.10 16.54
CA TRP A 139 1.68 -2.66 15.43
C TRP A 139 2.47 -3.68 14.60
N PHE A 140 3.77 -3.49 14.47
CA PHE A 140 4.61 -4.29 13.56
C PHE A 140 5.38 -5.41 14.26
N ARG A 141 5.51 -5.32 15.60
CA ARG A 141 6.32 -6.24 16.43
C ARG A 141 6.06 -7.72 16.16
N HIS A 142 4.82 -8.09 15.87
CA HIS A 142 4.36 -9.48 15.75
C HIS A 142 4.04 -9.89 14.30
N LEU A 143 4.49 -9.13 13.29
CA LEU A 143 4.13 -9.31 11.88
C LEU A 143 5.32 -9.69 10.97
N PRO A 144 6.16 -10.69 11.29
CA PRO A 144 7.36 -11.01 10.51
C PRO A 144 7.06 -11.56 9.10
N ARG A 145 5.82 -12.00 8.86
CA ARG A 145 5.33 -12.55 7.59
C ARG A 145 4.60 -11.55 6.71
N LEU A 146 4.47 -10.29 7.16
CA LEU A 146 3.81 -9.26 6.37
C LEU A 146 4.56 -9.03 5.06
N ARG A 147 3.83 -9.04 3.96
CA ARG A 147 4.32 -8.86 2.58
C ARG A 147 3.80 -7.58 1.96
N TRP A 148 2.60 -7.15 2.34
CA TRP A 148 1.95 -5.97 1.81
C TRP A 148 1.45 -5.09 2.97
N LEU A 149 1.88 -3.84 3.00
CA LEU A 149 1.42 -2.83 3.95
C LEU A 149 1.00 -1.60 3.17
N ASN A 150 -0.29 -1.26 3.22
CA ASN A 150 -0.83 -0.05 2.61
C ASN A 150 -1.33 0.91 3.70
N LEU A 151 -0.65 2.04 3.80
CA LEU A 151 -0.94 3.16 4.72
C LEU A 151 -1.27 4.44 3.93
N ALA A 152 -1.60 4.31 2.65
CA ALA A 152 -1.87 5.43 1.77
C ALA A 152 -3.05 6.28 2.24
N ALA A 153 -3.12 7.53 1.81
CA ALA A 153 -4.26 8.41 2.06
C ALA A 153 -4.64 8.52 3.56
N ASN A 154 -3.64 8.64 4.43
CA ASN A 154 -3.79 8.92 5.85
C ASN A 154 -3.29 10.34 6.17
N ALA A 155 -3.03 10.65 7.44
CA ALA A 155 -2.51 11.93 7.90
C ALA A 155 -1.14 11.80 8.58
N LEU A 156 -0.33 10.82 8.16
CA LEU A 156 1.00 10.57 8.74
C LEU A 156 1.93 11.75 8.44
N ALA A 157 2.51 12.34 9.48
CA ALA A 157 3.47 13.44 9.36
C ALA A 157 4.93 12.97 9.34
N GLU A 158 5.21 11.80 9.91
CA GLU A 158 6.54 11.22 10.01
C GLU A 158 6.48 9.68 9.94
N VAL A 159 7.61 9.09 9.57
CA VAL A 159 7.88 7.66 9.73
C VAL A 159 8.94 7.53 10.82
N PRO A 160 8.59 7.00 12.01
CA PRO A 160 9.57 6.85 13.08
C PRO A 160 10.77 5.99 12.67
N PRO A 161 11.98 6.32 13.16
CA PRO A 161 13.20 5.53 12.95
C PRO A 161 12.99 4.04 13.24
N ALA A 162 13.49 3.17 12.34
CA ALA A 162 13.48 1.71 12.48
C ALA A 162 12.11 1.06 12.77
N ILE A 163 10.99 1.76 12.56
CA ILE A 163 9.66 1.23 12.91
C ILE A 163 9.28 -0.04 12.15
N PHE A 164 9.81 -0.19 10.94
CA PHE A 164 9.59 -1.35 10.09
C PHE A 164 10.63 -2.46 10.28
N HIS A 165 11.55 -2.33 11.25
CA HIS A 165 12.60 -3.33 11.49
C HIS A 165 12.08 -4.78 11.58
N PRO A 166 10.94 -5.08 12.23
CA PRO A 166 10.41 -6.44 12.29
C PRO A 166 9.93 -7.02 10.95
N LEU A 167 9.66 -6.18 9.94
CA LEU A 167 8.95 -6.54 8.70
C LEU A 167 9.89 -7.06 7.60
N HIS A 168 10.76 -8.01 7.93
CA HIS A 168 11.80 -8.54 7.03
C HIS A 168 11.26 -9.19 5.74
N SER A 169 9.99 -9.62 5.73
CA SER A 169 9.33 -10.23 4.57
C SER A 169 8.54 -9.25 3.70
N LEU A 170 8.54 -7.96 4.05
CA LEU A 170 7.71 -6.95 3.38
C LEU A 170 8.22 -6.72 1.96
N ARG A 171 7.32 -6.79 0.98
CA ARG A 171 7.59 -6.61 -0.45
C ARG A 171 7.01 -5.32 -1.01
N SER A 172 5.89 -4.86 -0.47
CA SER A 172 5.21 -3.64 -0.89
C SER A 172 4.87 -2.78 0.31
N LEU A 173 5.33 -1.53 0.28
CA LEU A 173 5.00 -0.50 1.25
C LEU A 173 4.44 0.71 0.51
N ASP A 174 3.20 1.07 0.83
CA ASP A 174 2.55 2.27 0.31
C ASP A 174 2.33 3.27 1.44
N LEU A 175 3.01 4.42 1.34
CA LEU A 175 2.91 5.58 2.21
C LEU A 175 2.43 6.82 1.44
N SER A 176 1.87 6.62 0.24
CA SER A 176 1.44 7.71 -0.63
C SER A 176 0.31 8.54 -0.02
N ARG A 177 0.15 9.78 -0.49
CA ARG A 177 -0.93 10.70 -0.11
C ARG A 177 -1.02 10.90 1.41
N ASN A 178 0.12 11.01 2.07
CA ASN A 178 0.26 11.39 3.48
C ASN A 178 0.79 12.82 3.59
N ARG A 179 1.36 13.19 4.74
CA ARG A 179 1.90 14.53 5.00
C ARG A 179 3.38 14.48 5.39
N LEU A 180 4.10 13.47 4.90
CA LEU A 180 5.50 13.26 5.23
C LEU A 180 6.36 14.41 4.69
N ALA A 181 7.02 15.14 5.58
CA ALA A 181 7.90 16.26 5.21
C ALA A 181 9.37 15.82 5.03
N SER A 182 9.77 14.74 5.69
CA SER A 182 11.10 14.14 5.63
C SER A 182 11.05 12.65 5.94
N LEU A 183 12.17 11.96 5.67
CA LEU A 183 12.40 10.58 6.12
C LEU A 183 13.65 10.56 7.01
N ALA A 184 13.60 9.81 8.11
CA ALA A 184 14.79 9.50 8.89
C ALA A 184 15.74 8.57 8.11
N PRO A 185 17.07 8.65 8.32
CA PRO A 185 18.05 7.81 7.61
C PRO A 185 17.80 6.30 7.71
N ASP A 186 17.18 5.86 8.81
CA ASP A 186 16.87 4.49 9.17
C ASP A 186 15.36 4.20 9.19
N ALA A 187 14.52 5.09 8.64
CA ALA A 187 13.07 4.89 8.55
C ALA A 187 12.69 3.58 7.85
N LEU A 188 13.49 3.16 6.86
CA LEU A 188 13.29 1.93 6.08
C LEU A 188 14.15 0.74 6.56
N ALA A 189 14.78 0.84 7.74
CA ALA A 189 15.61 -0.23 8.28
C ALA A 189 14.80 -1.54 8.44
N GLY A 190 15.44 -2.67 8.11
CA GLY A 190 14.85 -4.02 8.16
C GLY A 190 14.09 -4.47 6.90
N LEU A 191 13.75 -3.55 5.98
CA LEU A 191 12.99 -3.82 4.76
C LEU A 191 13.83 -4.45 3.62
N ARG A 192 14.54 -5.54 3.92
CA ARG A 192 15.51 -6.18 3.01
C ARG A 192 14.88 -6.83 1.77
N ALA A 193 13.60 -7.20 1.84
CA ALA A 193 12.85 -7.84 0.76
C ALA A 193 11.92 -6.88 0.00
N LEU A 194 12.03 -5.57 0.24
CA LEU A 194 11.12 -4.57 -0.32
C LEU A 194 11.35 -4.37 -1.82
N GLU A 195 10.31 -4.62 -2.62
CA GLU A 195 10.34 -4.51 -4.07
C GLU A 195 9.62 -3.25 -4.57
N ARG A 196 8.59 -2.79 -3.85
CA ARG A 196 7.81 -1.57 -4.17
C ARG A 196 7.78 -0.64 -2.96
N LEU A 197 8.16 0.62 -3.19
CA LEU A 197 7.97 1.71 -2.25
C LEU A 197 7.23 2.85 -2.95
N ASP A 198 6.09 3.22 -2.37
CA ASP A 198 5.28 4.34 -2.83
C ASP A 198 5.27 5.47 -1.79
N LEU A 199 5.77 6.63 -2.18
CA LEU A 199 5.83 7.86 -1.39
C LEU A 199 5.15 9.01 -2.14
N GLU A 200 4.38 8.72 -3.19
CA GLU A 200 3.70 9.72 -4.01
C GLU A 200 2.84 10.67 -3.16
N GLY A 201 2.73 11.95 -3.53
CA GLY A 201 1.74 12.86 -2.94
C GLY A 201 2.02 13.19 -1.47
N ASN A 202 3.30 13.29 -1.10
CA ASN A 202 3.76 13.73 0.22
C ASN A 202 4.36 15.15 0.13
N ARG A 203 5.08 15.59 1.16
CA ARG A 203 5.71 16.92 1.24
C ARG A 203 7.22 16.82 1.38
N LEU A 204 7.82 15.75 0.84
CA LEU A 204 9.24 15.47 1.00
C LEU A 204 10.05 16.55 0.28
N ALA A 205 10.79 17.36 1.04
CA ALA A 205 11.65 18.41 0.48
C ALA A 205 13.08 17.92 0.20
N THR A 206 13.56 16.98 1.01
CA THR A 206 14.88 16.34 0.93
C THR A 206 14.77 14.87 1.32
N LEU A 207 15.78 14.09 0.95
CA LEU A 207 15.96 12.71 1.38
C LEU A 207 17.33 12.57 2.04
N PRO A 208 17.49 11.74 3.09
CA PRO A 208 18.81 11.44 3.63
C PRO A 208 19.64 10.65 2.60
N PRO A 209 20.98 10.84 2.55
CA PRO A 209 21.82 10.17 1.56
C PRO A 209 21.74 8.64 1.56
N THR A 210 21.41 8.06 2.72
CA THR A 210 21.31 6.61 2.92
C THR A 210 19.86 6.10 2.93
N ALA A 211 18.88 6.91 2.53
CA ALA A 211 17.44 6.57 2.62
C ALA A 211 17.11 5.16 2.11
N PHE A 212 17.70 4.78 0.98
CA PHE A 212 17.42 3.51 0.29
C PHE A 212 18.50 2.43 0.46
N ALA A 213 19.53 2.69 1.27
CA ALA A 213 20.55 1.69 1.58
C ALA A 213 19.97 0.41 2.23
N PRO A 214 18.94 0.47 3.10
CA PRO A 214 18.33 -0.72 3.68
C PRO A 214 17.48 -1.58 2.72
N THR A 215 17.19 -1.09 1.51
CA THR A 215 16.22 -1.68 0.57
C THR A 215 16.85 -2.01 -0.78
N PRO A 216 17.87 -2.89 -0.85
CA PRO A 216 18.64 -3.15 -2.07
C PRO A 216 17.85 -3.91 -3.16
N THR A 217 16.70 -4.49 -2.80
CA THR A 217 15.82 -5.27 -3.68
C THR A 217 14.73 -4.42 -4.36
N LEU A 218 14.71 -3.10 -4.11
CA LEU A 218 13.69 -2.22 -4.71
C LEU A 218 13.75 -2.23 -6.23
N ARG A 219 12.55 -2.36 -6.82
CA ARG A 219 12.30 -2.40 -8.26
C ARG A 219 11.43 -1.23 -8.70
N LEU A 220 10.52 -0.80 -7.85
CA LEU A 220 9.55 0.25 -8.13
C LEU A 220 9.64 1.31 -7.03
N LEU A 221 10.01 2.53 -7.41
CA LEU A 221 10.11 3.68 -6.50
C LEU A 221 9.30 4.84 -7.05
N PHE A 222 8.27 5.24 -6.31
CA PHE A 222 7.40 6.37 -6.65
C PHE A 222 7.61 7.51 -5.66
N LEU A 223 8.07 8.65 -6.18
CA LEU A 223 8.32 9.89 -5.44
C LEU A 223 7.57 11.07 -6.07
N ARG A 224 6.62 10.79 -6.99
CA ARG A 224 5.80 11.78 -7.68
C ARG A 224 5.08 12.70 -6.69
N ASP A 225 4.81 13.95 -7.09
CA ASP A 225 4.05 14.91 -6.27
C ASP A 225 4.64 15.07 -4.87
N ASN A 226 5.92 15.42 -4.84
CA ASN A 226 6.61 15.82 -3.62
C ASN A 226 7.24 17.21 -3.83
N GLU A 227 8.03 17.66 -2.86
CA GLU A 227 8.67 18.97 -2.90
C GLU A 227 10.18 18.88 -3.09
N LEU A 228 10.68 17.76 -3.65
CA LEU A 228 12.10 17.45 -3.72
C LEU A 228 12.84 18.49 -4.57
N ARG A 229 13.82 19.16 -3.97
CA ARG A 229 14.64 20.18 -4.65
C ARG A 229 15.98 19.62 -5.13
N VAL A 230 16.56 18.72 -4.34
CA VAL A 230 17.86 18.09 -4.60
C VAL A 230 17.78 16.64 -4.15
N LEU A 231 18.39 15.75 -4.93
CA LEU A 231 18.64 14.37 -4.55
C LEU A 231 20.11 14.24 -4.13
N PRO A 232 20.42 13.62 -2.97
CA PRO A 232 21.80 13.36 -2.59
C PRO A 232 22.55 12.55 -3.64
N ALA A 233 23.82 12.90 -3.85
CA ALA A 233 24.68 12.16 -4.77
C ALA A 233 24.76 10.68 -4.34
N GLY A 234 24.52 9.79 -5.29
CA GLY A 234 24.61 8.35 -5.06
C GLY A 234 23.45 7.71 -4.29
N ILE A 235 22.36 8.43 -4.01
CA ILE A 235 21.19 7.89 -3.28
C ILE A 235 20.61 6.61 -3.93
N PHE A 236 20.77 6.44 -5.24
CA PHE A 236 20.29 5.26 -5.99
C PHE A 236 21.36 4.16 -6.18
N ILE A 237 22.61 4.34 -5.71
CA ILE A 237 23.68 3.33 -5.84
C ILE A 237 23.29 1.96 -5.25
N PRO A 238 22.56 1.88 -4.11
CA PRO A 238 22.15 0.59 -3.56
C PRO A 238 21.10 -0.14 -4.40
N LEU A 239 20.34 0.56 -5.25
CA LEU A 239 19.14 0.06 -5.92
C LEU A 239 19.44 -0.71 -7.20
N ARG A 240 20.14 -1.85 -7.06
CA ARG A 240 20.63 -2.69 -8.16
C ARG A 240 19.55 -3.49 -8.91
N GLN A 241 18.28 -3.25 -8.64
CA GLN A 241 17.16 -3.93 -9.31
C GLN A 241 16.08 -2.96 -9.77
N LEU A 242 16.36 -1.65 -9.71
CA LEU A 242 15.39 -0.60 -10.00
C LEU A 242 14.99 -0.63 -11.48
N ARG A 243 13.68 -0.72 -11.70
CA ARG A 243 13.04 -0.78 -13.02
C ARG A 243 12.20 0.45 -13.31
N ILE A 244 11.52 0.97 -12.30
CA ILE A 244 10.68 2.16 -12.39
C ILE A 244 11.14 3.16 -11.34
N LEU A 245 11.46 4.37 -11.79
CA LEU A 245 11.72 5.53 -10.95
C LEU A 245 10.80 6.67 -11.40
N ASP A 246 9.84 7.03 -10.56
CA ASP A 246 8.95 8.16 -10.80
C ASP A 246 9.35 9.34 -9.90
N LEU A 247 9.90 10.39 -10.51
CA LEU A 247 10.29 11.65 -9.88
C LEU A 247 9.43 12.81 -10.37
N ALA A 248 8.34 12.53 -11.08
CA ALA A 248 7.54 13.56 -11.72
C ALA A 248 6.95 14.55 -10.71
N ARG A 249 6.64 15.77 -11.16
CA ARG A 249 5.95 16.79 -10.35
C ARG A 249 6.66 17.05 -9.01
N ASN A 250 7.95 17.35 -9.09
CA ASN A 250 8.80 17.77 -7.97
C ASN A 250 9.41 19.15 -8.27
N ARG A 251 10.45 19.56 -7.53
CA ARG A 251 11.17 20.83 -7.75
C ARG A 251 12.64 20.61 -8.12
N LEU A 252 12.95 19.48 -8.75
CA LEU A 252 14.30 19.07 -9.10
C LEU A 252 14.85 19.89 -10.27
N ARG A 253 16.11 20.31 -10.17
CA ARG A 253 16.83 21.00 -11.25
C ARG A 253 17.89 20.14 -11.92
N ALA A 254 18.37 19.12 -11.23
CA ALA A 254 19.42 18.22 -11.73
C ALA A 254 19.16 16.80 -11.23
N LEU A 255 19.57 15.82 -12.02
CA LEU A 255 19.45 14.40 -11.71
C LEU A 255 20.79 13.72 -11.99
N GLU A 256 21.25 12.93 -11.03
CA GLU A 256 22.40 12.06 -11.16
C GLU A 256 21.95 10.60 -10.97
N LEU A 257 22.33 9.75 -11.91
CA LEU A 257 22.10 8.30 -11.86
C LEU A 257 23.45 7.57 -11.87
N PRO A 258 23.53 6.40 -11.22
CA PRO A 258 24.74 5.60 -11.25
C PRO A 258 25.12 5.23 -12.70
N PRO A 259 26.42 5.16 -13.03
CA PRO A 259 26.90 4.94 -14.41
C PRO A 259 26.50 3.59 -15.02
N ARG A 260 26.15 2.60 -14.20
CA ARG A 260 25.55 1.33 -14.64
C ARG A 260 24.11 1.27 -14.12
N PRO A 261 23.10 1.59 -14.94
CA PRO A 261 21.71 1.32 -14.58
C PRO A 261 21.55 -0.19 -14.41
N PRO A 262 20.92 -0.65 -13.33
CA PRO A 262 20.98 -2.06 -12.98
C PRO A 262 19.72 -2.80 -13.49
N GLY A 263 19.86 -3.41 -14.67
CA GLY A 263 18.77 -4.02 -15.45
C GLY A 263 18.65 -3.37 -16.84
N PRO A 264 18.15 -4.07 -17.87
CA PRO A 264 18.35 -3.66 -19.26
C PRO A 264 17.61 -2.37 -19.66
N VAL A 265 16.57 -1.94 -18.91
CA VAL A 265 15.85 -0.67 -19.15
C VAL A 265 15.32 -0.13 -17.82
N LEU A 266 15.68 1.12 -17.49
CA LEU A 266 15.05 1.90 -16.41
C LEU A 266 13.97 2.78 -17.05
N ASP A 267 12.71 2.54 -16.69
CA ASP A 267 11.61 3.46 -16.99
C ASP A 267 11.68 4.63 -15.99
N LEU A 268 11.89 5.83 -16.51
CA LEU A 268 12.13 7.04 -15.74
C LEU A 268 11.07 8.08 -16.09
N ASP A 269 10.32 8.54 -15.10
CA ASP A 269 9.48 9.71 -15.24
C ASP A 269 10.12 10.88 -14.48
N ILE A 270 10.47 11.93 -15.21
CA ILE A 270 11.05 13.17 -14.68
C ILE A 270 10.20 14.40 -15.06
N SER A 271 9.00 14.19 -15.59
CA SER A 271 8.11 15.27 -16.05
C SER A 271 7.75 16.26 -14.94
N GLY A 272 7.38 17.49 -15.32
CA GLY A 272 6.89 18.48 -14.36
C GLY A 272 7.92 18.93 -13.30
N ASN A 273 9.20 18.95 -13.65
CA ASN A 273 10.29 19.47 -12.82
C ASN A 273 11.01 20.63 -13.53
N PRO A 274 11.56 21.62 -12.79
CA PRO A 274 12.28 22.76 -13.37
C PRO A 274 13.72 22.40 -13.77
N TRP A 275 13.91 21.51 -14.74
CA TRP A 275 15.22 20.99 -15.15
C TRP A 275 16.18 22.06 -15.68
N SER A 276 17.44 22.03 -15.21
CA SER A 276 18.55 22.72 -15.87
C SER A 276 19.17 21.81 -16.92
N CYS A 277 18.91 22.13 -18.19
CA CYS A 277 19.42 21.43 -19.37
C CYS A 277 20.84 21.85 -19.70
N GLU A 278 21.74 21.61 -18.75
CA GLU A 278 23.19 21.73 -18.91
C GLU A 278 23.83 20.37 -19.24
N CYS A 279 25.14 20.36 -19.53
CA CYS A 279 25.85 19.14 -19.94
C CYS A 279 25.64 17.94 -19.02
N ARG A 280 25.53 18.15 -17.69
CA ARG A 280 25.34 17.04 -16.74
C ARG A 280 24.07 16.24 -17.01
N LEU A 281 22.93 16.91 -17.15
CA LEU A 281 21.64 16.25 -17.41
C LEU A 281 21.60 15.66 -18.81
N LEU A 282 22.12 16.38 -19.81
CA LEU A 282 22.12 15.91 -21.20
C LEU A 282 23.03 14.68 -21.38
N ALA A 283 24.22 14.70 -20.80
CA ALA A 283 25.16 13.56 -20.82
C ALA A 283 24.61 12.36 -20.06
N LEU A 284 23.88 12.59 -18.95
CA LEU A 284 23.17 11.53 -18.23
C LEU A 284 22.21 10.78 -19.15
N LEU A 285 21.35 11.51 -19.87
CA LEU A 285 20.33 10.92 -20.73
C LEU A 285 20.94 10.19 -21.93
N ARG A 286 22.05 10.69 -22.49
CA ARG A 286 22.79 9.99 -23.55
C ARG A 286 23.47 8.72 -23.04
N ARG A 287 24.12 8.77 -21.88
CA ARG A 287 24.93 7.67 -21.34
C ARG A 287 24.08 6.57 -20.72
N ALA A 288 23.13 6.94 -19.87
CA ALA A 288 22.29 5.98 -19.16
C ALA A 288 21.15 5.45 -20.03
N ALA A 289 20.81 6.16 -21.11
CA ALA A 289 19.72 5.86 -22.04
C ALA A 289 18.44 5.33 -21.35
N PRO A 290 17.94 6.00 -20.29
CA PRO A 290 16.72 5.56 -19.64
C PRO A 290 15.54 5.72 -20.61
N ARG A 291 14.53 4.86 -20.47
CA ARG A 291 13.28 5.03 -21.19
C ARG A 291 12.44 6.08 -20.48
N LEU A 292 12.36 7.27 -21.07
CA LEU A 292 11.52 8.34 -20.55
C LEU A 292 10.04 8.05 -20.89
N THR A 293 9.17 8.01 -19.88
CA THR A 293 7.75 7.68 -20.05
C THR A 293 6.90 8.87 -20.49
N ALA A 294 7.23 10.08 -20.03
CA ALA A 294 6.50 11.32 -20.30
C ALA A 294 7.41 12.39 -20.95
N THR A 295 7.96 12.07 -22.13
CA THR A 295 8.95 12.93 -22.82
C THR A 295 8.45 14.33 -23.13
N ARG A 296 7.21 14.45 -23.62
CA ARG A 296 6.60 15.74 -24.01
C ARG A 296 6.39 16.69 -22.84
N ASP A 297 6.20 16.14 -21.63
CA ASP A 297 6.00 16.90 -20.40
C ASP A 297 7.31 17.11 -19.62
N THR A 298 8.44 16.67 -20.18
CA THR A 298 9.77 16.84 -19.62
C THR A 298 10.46 17.99 -20.34
N LEU A 299 10.28 19.20 -19.82
CA LEU A 299 10.75 20.45 -20.42
C LEU A 299 11.94 21.05 -19.67
N CYS A 300 12.82 21.71 -20.39
CA CYS A 300 13.90 22.52 -19.84
C CYS A 300 13.36 23.82 -19.22
N ALA A 301 13.77 24.13 -17.99
CA ALA A 301 13.49 25.41 -17.35
C ALA A 301 14.66 26.41 -17.54
N SER A 302 15.89 25.91 -17.60
CA SER A 302 17.11 26.67 -17.84
C SER A 302 18.11 25.86 -18.70
N PRO A 303 19.13 26.50 -19.30
CA PRO A 303 19.29 27.95 -19.51
C PRO A 303 18.25 28.52 -20.49
N ALA A 304 18.17 29.86 -20.60
CA ALA A 304 17.16 30.55 -21.42
C ALA A 304 17.06 30.03 -22.87
N ARG A 305 18.20 29.66 -23.48
CA ARG A 305 18.27 29.10 -24.85
C ARG A 305 17.55 27.76 -25.05
N HIS A 306 17.39 26.97 -23.99
CA HIS A 306 16.69 25.68 -24.02
C HIS A 306 15.31 25.75 -23.37
N ARG A 307 14.94 26.89 -22.76
CA ARG A 307 13.72 27.00 -21.97
C ARG A 307 12.48 26.63 -22.81
N GLY A 308 11.65 25.73 -22.27
CA GLY A 308 10.44 25.23 -22.92
C GLY A 308 10.68 24.15 -23.97
N GLN A 309 11.92 23.79 -24.28
CA GLN A 309 12.24 22.68 -25.17
C GLN A 309 12.18 21.35 -24.41
N GLU A 310 11.83 20.28 -25.12
CA GLU A 310 11.86 18.92 -24.57
C GLU A 310 13.31 18.51 -24.25
N VAL A 311 13.53 18.03 -23.02
CA VAL A 311 14.86 17.59 -22.57
C VAL A 311 15.42 16.50 -23.48
N ALA A 312 14.58 15.58 -23.95
CA ALA A 312 14.96 14.51 -24.87
C ALA A 312 15.44 15.06 -26.23
N ALA A 313 14.74 16.05 -26.79
CA ALA A 313 15.11 16.69 -28.04
C ALA A 313 16.44 17.43 -27.92
N VAL A 314 16.65 18.19 -26.84
CA VAL A 314 17.92 18.90 -26.57
C VAL A 314 19.09 17.92 -26.42
N SER A 315 18.85 16.77 -25.77
CA SER A 315 19.87 15.74 -25.60
C SER A 315 20.32 15.14 -26.94
N GLN A 316 19.39 14.95 -27.88
CA GLN A 316 19.64 14.36 -29.21
C GLN A 316 20.19 15.37 -30.24
N ALA A 317 19.81 16.64 -30.13
CA ALA A 317 20.19 17.70 -31.09
C ALA A 317 21.68 18.05 -31.08
N GLY A 318 22.48 17.44 -30.20
CA GLY A 318 23.94 17.45 -30.30
C GLY A 318 24.53 18.85 -30.20
N ASP A 319 24.23 19.59 -29.13
CA ASP A 319 25.12 20.68 -28.72
C ASP A 319 26.51 20.05 -28.43
N ARG A 320 27.40 20.08 -29.43
CA ARG A 320 28.71 19.39 -29.46
C ARG A 320 29.70 19.94 -28.42
N GLY A 321 29.28 20.92 -27.62
CA GLY A 321 30.00 21.41 -26.43
C GLY A 321 29.81 20.54 -25.17
N CYS A 322 28.95 19.52 -25.25
CA CYS A 322 28.79 18.42 -24.30
C CYS A 322 28.78 17.08 -25.07
#